data_AF-A0A2J6PQF9-F1
#
_entry.id   AF-A0A2J6PQF9-F1
#
_cell.length_a   1.000
_cell.length_b   1.000
_cell.length_c   1.000
_cell.angle_alpha   90.00
_cell.angle_beta   90.00
_cell.angle_gamma   90.00
#
_symmetry.space_group_name_H-M   'P 1'
#
loop_
_entity.id
_entity.type
_entity.pdbx_description
1 polymer ?
#
loop_
_entity_poly.entity_id
_entity_poly.type
_entity_poly.pdbx_seq_one_letter_code
_entity_poly.pdbx_strand_id
1 'polypeptide(L)'
;MFACIHLRGKLLTVHVRGYLQTKTNLYTAAFSTAYGITPTACQWRAICSPHRPEIIAGWGSLEQLPTEGTSCADYGVAVHALHVSTRYVRTGVLVKRAEPVLDVLFLKEIDGSNHVYERLGVGRIADGNLIKELHKSKDQVIQLI
;
A
#
# COMPACT_ATOMS: atom_id res chain seq x y z
N MET A 1 -10.17 -25.00 10.78
CA MET A 1 -9.44 -24.35 11.89
C MET A 1 -8.86 -23.08 11.31
N PHE A 2 -9.43 -21.91 11.62
CA PHE A 2 -8.93 -20.64 11.11
C PHE A 2 -7.75 -20.20 11.98
N ALA A 3 -6.56 -20.05 11.39
CA ALA A 3 -5.43 -19.45 12.07
C ALA A 3 -5.61 -17.93 12.00
N CYS A 4 -5.70 -17.26 13.15
CA CYS A 4 -5.71 -15.80 13.21
C CYS A 4 -4.41 -15.29 13.85
N ILE A 5 -4.00 -14.08 13.46
CA ILE A 5 -2.86 -13.39 14.06
C ILE A 5 -3.39 -12.12 14.73
N HIS A 6 -3.20 -12.03 16.05
CA HIS A 6 -3.46 -10.80 16.78
C HIS A 6 -2.18 -9.96 16.82
N LEU A 7 -2.26 -8.73 16.33
CA LEU A 7 -1.13 -7.82 16.25
C LEU A 7 -1.54 -6.41 16.68
N ARG A 8 -0.54 -5.61 17.04
CA ARG A 8 -0.70 -4.19 17.31
C ARG A 8 0.13 -3.41 16.29
N GLY A 9 -0.48 -2.45 15.62
CA GLY A 9 0.21 -1.66 14.60
C GLY A 9 -0.57 -0.46 14.14
N LYS A 10 0.05 0.35 13.28
CA LYS A 10 -0.54 1.57 12.73
C LYS A 10 -1.24 1.28 11.42
N LEU A 11 -2.52 1.63 11.37
CA LEU A 11 -3.34 1.59 10.16
C LEU A 11 -3.53 2.99 9.60
N LEU A 12 -3.64 3.06 8.29
CA LEU A 12 -3.99 4.27 7.55
C LEU A 12 -4.92 3.91 6.39
N THR A 13 -5.96 4.69 6.18
CA THR A 13 -6.83 4.50 5.00
C THR A 13 -6.14 5.06 3.76
N VAL A 14 -6.11 4.26 2.69
CA VAL A 14 -5.54 4.62 1.39
C VAL A 14 -6.51 4.24 0.28
N HIS A 15 -6.39 4.89 -0.87
CA HIS A 15 -7.15 4.55 -2.06
C HIS A 15 -6.31 3.76 -3.04
N VAL A 16 -6.82 2.63 -3.46
CA VAL A 16 -6.26 1.80 -4.51
C VAL A 16 -6.87 2.23 -5.84
N ARG A 17 -6.03 2.54 -6.82
CA ARG A 17 -6.45 3.01 -8.15
C ARG A 17 -5.68 2.35 -9.27
N GLY A 18 -6.35 2.14 -10.40
CA GLY A 18 -5.74 1.85 -11.70
C GLY A 18 -4.90 0.58 -11.77
N TYR A 19 -4.42 0.26 -12.98
CA TYR A 19 -3.37 -0.73 -13.19
C TYR A 19 -2.13 -0.04 -13.75
N LEU A 20 -0.96 -0.56 -13.37
CA LEU A 20 0.26 -0.31 -14.11
C LEU A 20 0.27 -1.12 -15.41
N GLN A 21 -0.29 -0.57 -16.48
CA GLN A 21 -0.42 -1.29 -17.77
C GLN A 21 0.84 -1.16 -18.65
N THR A 22 1.62 -0.10 -18.49
CA THR A 22 2.81 0.14 -19.33
C THR A 22 4.08 -0.32 -18.62
N LYS A 23 5.03 -0.86 -19.39
CA LYS A 23 6.37 -1.23 -18.88
C LYS A 23 7.08 -0.06 -18.20
N THR A 24 6.90 1.15 -18.73
CA THR A 24 7.46 2.38 -18.16
C THR A 24 6.91 2.65 -16.76
N ASN A 25 5.60 2.52 -16.56
CA ASN A 25 5.01 2.79 -15.24
C ASN A 25 5.38 1.68 -14.23
N LEU A 26 5.47 0.41 -14.67
CA LEU A 26 5.99 -0.70 -13.86
C LEU A 26 7.44 -0.47 -13.43
N TYR A 27 8.30 0.01 -14.35
CA TYR A 27 9.68 0.35 -14.04
C TYR A 27 9.77 1.51 -13.05
N THR A 28 9.01 2.59 -13.27
CA THR A 28 8.97 3.75 -12.37
C THR A 28 8.50 3.34 -10.98
N ALA A 29 7.48 2.49 -10.88
CA ALA A 29 7.00 1.96 -9.60
C ALA A 29 8.06 1.12 -8.89
N ALA A 30 8.70 0.18 -9.62
CA ALA A 30 9.76 -0.65 -9.08
C ALA A 30 10.96 0.20 -8.60
N PHE A 31 11.41 1.15 -9.41
CA PHE A 31 12.54 2.02 -9.09
C PHE A 31 12.24 2.95 -7.91
N SER A 32 11.09 3.66 -7.95
CA SER A 32 10.71 4.64 -6.92
C SER A 32 10.41 4.01 -5.56
N THR A 33 10.13 2.70 -5.51
CA THR A 33 9.89 1.97 -4.27
C THR A 33 10.97 0.94 -3.93
N ALA A 34 12.13 0.97 -4.60
CA ALA A 34 13.26 0.07 -4.39
C ALA A 34 12.93 -1.44 -4.51
N TYR A 35 12.14 -1.79 -5.52
CA TYR A 35 11.87 -3.19 -5.87
C TYR A 35 13.04 -3.72 -6.72
N GLY A 36 13.67 -4.81 -6.28
CA GLY A 36 14.89 -5.34 -6.90
C GLY A 36 14.67 -6.07 -8.24
N ILE A 37 13.41 -6.37 -8.59
CA ILE A 37 13.04 -7.11 -9.82
C ILE A 37 11.84 -6.39 -10.44
N THR A 38 11.93 -5.90 -11.67
CA THR A 38 10.75 -5.37 -12.37
C THR A 38 9.67 -6.45 -12.42
N PRO A 39 8.51 -6.28 -11.77
CA PRO A 39 7.54 -7.36 -11.66
C PRO A 39 6.99 -7.73 -13.04
N THR A 40 7.08 -9.00 -13.41
CA THR A 40 6.60 -9.54 -14.69
C THR A 40 5.17 -10.11 -14.61
N ALA A 41 4.68 -10.38 -13.40
CA ALA A 41 3.36 -10.96 -13.15
C ALA A 41 2.85 -10.52 -11.76
N CYS A 42 1.97 -9.52 -11.70
CA CYS A 42 1.07 -9.19 -10.57
C CYS A 42 0.20 -7.98 -11.00
N GLN A 43 -1.04 -7.91 -10.54
CA GLN A 43 -1.92 -6.75 -10.77
C GLN A 43 -1.51 -5.59 -9.87
N TRP A 44 -0.41 -4.91 -10.22
CA TRP A 44 0.08 -3.75 -9.49
C TRP A 44 -0.83 -2.55 -9.67
N ARG A 45 -1.15 -1.90 -8.54
CA ARG A 45 -2.04 -0.74 -8.49
C ARG A 45 -1.38 0.45 -7.83
N ALA A 46 -1.79 1.63 -8.29
CA ALA A 46 -1.42 2.88 -7.65
C ALA A 46 -2.11 2.98 -6.30
N ILE A 47 -1.38 3.48 -5.32
CA ILE A 47 -1.89 3.80 -4.00
C ILE A 47 -1.86 5.32 -3.87
N CYS A 48 -2.98 5.91 -3.51
CA CYS A 48 -3.11 7.35 -3.31
C CYS A 48 -3.58 7.65 -1.89
N SER A 49 -3.25 8.85 -1.40
CA SER A 49 -3.88 9.40 -0.21
C SER A 49 -5.36 9.71 -0.51
N PRO A 50 -6.30 9.46 0.42
CA PRO A 50 -7.68 9.91 0.27
C PRO A 50 -7.80 11.44 0.13
N HIS A 51 -6.85 12.19 0.68
CA HIS A 51 -6.85 13.66 0.68
C HIS A 51 -6.13 14.28 -0.52
N ARG A 52 -5.30 13.49 -1.22
CA ARG A 52 -4.56 13.89 -2.42
C ARG A 52 -4.63 12.76 -3.46
N PRO A 53 -5.83 12.47 -4.00
CA PRO A 53 -6.05 11.34 -4.91
C PRO A 53 -5.30 11.48 -6.25
N GLU A 54 -4.86 12.68 -6.61
CA GLU A 54 -4.07 13.02 -7.79
C GLU A 54 -2.58 12.64 -7.66
N ILE A 55 -2.10 12.39 -6.44
CA ILE A 55 -0.71 12.03 -6.19
C ILE A 55 -0.61 10.53 -5.92
N ILE A 56 0.22 9.86 -6.72
CA ILE A 56 0.57 8.46 -6.47
C ILE A 56 1.55 8.42 -5.28
N ALA A 57 1.04 7.94 -4.15
CA ALA A 57 1.77 7.83 -2.90
C ALA A 57 2.58 6.53 -2.79
N GLY A 58 2.25 5.53 -3.59
CA GLY A 58 2.85 4.20 -3.52
C GLY A 58 2.27 3.22 -4.51
N TRP A 59 2.66 1.97 -4.36
CA TRP A 59 2.28 0.87 -5.25
C TRP A 59 2.03 -0.41 -4.47
N GLY A 60 1.05 -1.20 -4.90
CA GLY A 60 0.69 -2.45 -4.24
C GLY A 60 0.33 -3.57 -5.20
N SER A 61 0.68 -4.79 -4.84
CA SER A 61 0.11 -6.01 -5.42
C SER A 61 -1.10 -6.41 -4.56
N LEU A 62 -2.30 -6.23 -5.10
CA LEU A 62 -3.56 -6.52 -4.39
C LEU A 62 -4.22 -7.76 -4.99
N GLU A 63 -3.64 -8.92 -4.69
CA GLU A 63 -3.99 -10.21 -5.27
C GLU A 63 -5.40 -10.68 -4.89
N GLN A 64 -5.91 -10.24 -3.75
CA GLN A 64 -7.22 -10.63 -3.21
C GLN A 64 -8.25 -9.50 -3.29
N LEU A 65 -7.94 -8.40 -3.98
CA LEU A 65 -8.93 -7.35 -4.21
C LEU A 65 -9.99 -7.87 -5.19
N PRO A 66 -11.29 -7.85 -4.84
CA PRO A 66 -12.35 -8.28 -5.74
C PRO A 66 -12.31 -7.48 -7.04
N THR A 67 -12.20 -8.17 -8.17
CA THR A 67 -12.31 -7.54 -9.49
C THR A 67 -13.79 -7.51 -9.87
N GLU A 68 -14.45 -6.37 -9.72
CA GLU A 68 -15.82 -6.23 -10.25
C GLU A 68 -15.74 -6.11 -11.78
N GLY A 69 -16.21 -7.14 -12.50
CA GLY A 69 -16.03 -7.30 -13.95
C GLY A 69 -16.61 -6.21 -14.85
N THR A 70 -17.33 -5.24 -14.30
CA THR A 70 -17.93 -4.09 -15.02
C THR A 70 -17.45 -2.73 -14.52
N SER A 71 -16.57 -2.69 -13.52
CA SER A 71 -16.07 -1.44 -12.94
C SER A 71 -14.90 -0.89 -13.75
N CYS A 72 -14.90 0.42 -14.02
CA CYS A 72 -13.76 1.09 -14.62
C CYS A 72 -12.56 0.93 -13.70
N ALA A 73 -11.41 0.46 -14.20
CA ALA A 73 -10.22 0.19 -13.40
C ALA A 73 -9.70 1.35 -12.54
N ASP A 74 -10.17 2.57 -12.76
CA ASP A 74 -9.83 3.76 -11.98
C ASP A 74 -10.83 4.06 -10.84
N TYR A 75 -11.80 3.18 -10.57
CA TYR A 75 -12.61 3.30 -9.36
C TYR A 75 -11.70 3.15 -8.13
N GLY A 76 -11.64 4.19 -7.31
CA GLY A 76 -10.83 4.20 -6.11
C GLY A 76 -11.46 3.30 -5.05
N VAL A 77 -10.79 2.21 -4.68
CA VAL A 77 -11.23 1.36 -3.57
C VAL A 77 -10.50 1.79 -2.29
N ALA A 78 -11.26 2.17 -1.28
CA ALA A 78 -10.70 2.46 0.03
C ALA A 78 -10.30 1.17 0.74
N VAL A 79 -9.04 1.09 1.18
CA VAL A 79 -8.49 -0.03 1.94
C VAL A 79 -7.64 0.49 3.10
N HIS A 80 -7.30 -0.35 4.05
CA HIS A 80 -6.34 0.00 5.10
C HIS A 80 -4.94 -0.46 4.74
N ALA A 81 -3.95 0.38 4.95
CA ALA A 81 -2.53 0.05 4.89
C ALA A 81 -2.01 -0.11 6.33
N LEU A 82 -1.62 -1.32 6.69
CA LEU A 82 -0.91 -1.65 7.92
C LEU A 82 0.59 -1.52 7.68
N HIS A 83 1.26 -0.71 8.50
CA HIS A 83 2.72 -0.61 8.47
C HIS A 83 3.38 -1.87 9.02
N VAL A 84 4.32 -2.42 8.25
CA VAL A 84 5.10 -3.61 8.61
C VAL A 84 6.54 -3.25 8.93
N SER A 85 7.18 -2.50 8.03
CA SER A 85 8.57 -2.08 8.22
C SER A 85 8.88 -0.81 7.43
N THR A 86 10.01 -0.18 7.74
CA THR A 86 10.50 1.01 7.04
C THR A 86 11.86 0.73 6.45
N ARG A 87 12.03 1.05 5.17
CA ARG A 87 13.30 1.05 4.45
C ARG A 87 13.67 2.48 4.09
N TYR A 88 14.92 2.66 3.66
CA TYR A 88 15.42 3.96 3.23
C TYR A 88 16.03 3.85 1.86
N VAL A 89 15.54 4.65 0.92
CA VAL A 89 16.12 4.77 -0.41
C VAL A 89 17.07 5.95 -0.40
N ARG A 90 18.31 5.71 -0.84
CA ARG A 90 19.32 6.76 -0.97
C ARG A 90 19.19 7.40 -2.34
N THR A 91 18.89 8.70 -2.38
CA THR A 91 18.78 9.48 -3.61
C THR A 91 19.78 10.63 -3.61
N GLY A 92 20.22 11.08 -4.79
CA GLY A 92 21.14 12.20 -4.96
C GLY A 92 22.56 11.81 -5.40
N VAL A 93 23.18 12.68 -6.23
CA VAL A 93 24.49 12.44 -6.85
C VAL A 93 25.65 12.96 -5.98
N LEU A 94 25.48 14.12 -5.35
CA LEU A 94 26.51 14.76 -4.50
C LEU A 94 26.17 14.72 -3.01
N VAL A 95 24.90 14.91 -2.65
CA VAL A 95 24.40 14.78 -1.27
C VAL A 95 23.36 13.66 -1.26
N LYS A 96 23.69 12.55 -0.58
CA LYS A 96 22.78 11.41 -0.47
C LYS A 96 21.71 11.73 0.58
N ARG A 97 20.46 11.87 0.15
CA ARG A 97 19.29 11.92 1.05
C ARG A 97 18.76 10.51 1.25
N ALA A 98 18.35 10.19 2.48
CA ALA A 98 17.71 8.93 2.82
C ALA A 98 16.21 9.18 2.96
N GLU A 99 15.44 8.79 1.95
CA GLU A 99 13.98 8.95 1.93
C GLU A 99 13.32 7.67 2.45
N PRO A 100 12.38 7.76 3.41
CA PRO A 100 11.70 6.59 3.95
C PRO A 100 10.73 5.98 2.93
N VAL A 101 10.72 4.66 2.87
CA VAL A 101 9.73 3.86 2.12
C VAL A 101 9.15 2.83 3.07
N LEU A 102 7.84 2.85 3.24
CA LEU A 102 7.15 1.92 4.13
C LEU A 102 6.77 0.66 3.35
N ASP A 103 7.13 -0.51 3.89
CA ASP A 103 6.49 -1.77 3.47
C ASP A 103 5.16 -1.89 4.23
N VAL A 104 4.08 -2.15 3.48
CA VAL A 104 2.71 -2.21 4.02
C VAL A 104 1.98 -3.48 3.62
N LEU A 105 1.08 -3.92 4.50
CA LEU A 105 0.03 -4.90 4.20
C LEU A 105 -1.27 -4.16 3.93
N PHE A 106 -1.92 -4.45 2.80
CA PHE A 106 -3.26 -3.93 2.53
C PHE A 106 -4.30 -4.85 3.12
N LEU A 107 -5.26 -4.26 3.80
CA LEU A 107 -6.26 -4.96 4.59
C LEU A 107 -7.67 -4.44 4.26
N LYS A 108 -8.64 -5.34 4.32
CA LYS A 108 -10.07 -5.05 4.28
C LYS A 108 -10.66 -5.34 5.65
N GLU A 109 -11.41 -4.41 6.21
CA GLU A 109 -12.18 -4.69 7.42
C GLU A 109 -13.39 -5.57 7.09
N ILE A 110 -13.67 -6.55 7.93
CA ILE A 110 -14.81 -7.45 7.74
C ILE A 110 -16.04 -6.81 8.37
N ASP A 111 -17.07 -6.59 7.56
CA ASP A 111 -18.32 -5.99 8.00
C ASP A 111 -18.91 -6.73 9.21
N GLY A 112 -19.27 -5.96 10.25
CA GLY A 112 -19.88 -6.49 11.47
C GLY A 112 -18.90 -7.05 12.51
N SER A 113 -17.59 -7.05 12.25
CA SER A 113 -16.56 -7.46 13.22
C SER A 113 -15.59 -6.31 13.50
N ASN A 114 -15.69 -5.70 14.68
CA ASN A 114 -14.77 -4.62 15.06
C ASN A 114 -13.32 -5.12 15.08
N HIS A 115 -12.46 -4.50 14.29
CA HIS A 115 -11.02 -4.75 14.25
C HIS A 115 -10.58 -6.12 13.72
N VAL A 116 -11.44 -6.80 12.95
CA VAL A 116 -11.06 -8.02 12.21
C VAL A 116 -10.83 -7.66 10.76
N TYR A 117 -9.67 -8.05 10.24
CA TYR A 117 -9.22 -7.67 8.92
C TYR A 117 -8.77 -8.88 8.10
N GLU A 118 -9.07 -8.83 6.81
CA GLU A 118 -8.60 -9.78 5.80
C GLU A 118 -7.44 -9.16 5.00
N ARG A 119 -6.41 -9.95 4.69
CA ARG A 119 -5.29 -9.49 3.87
C ARG A 119 -5.71 -9.37 2.40
N LEU A 120 -5.64 -8.17 1.85
CA LEU A 120 -5.81 -7.92 0.41
C LEU A 120 -4.53 -8.06 -0.41
N GLY A 121 -3.39 -7.71 0.17
CA GLY A 121 -2.16 -7.61 -0.59
C GLY A 121 -0.98 -7.01 0.17
N VAL A 122 0.06 -6.68 -0.57
CA VAL A 122 1.30 -6.06 -0.05
C VAL A 122 1.72 -4.91 -0.95
N GLY A 123 2.44 -3.94 -0.40
CA GLY A 123 2.97 -2.86 -1.21
C GLY A 123 3.92 -1.95 -0.46
N ARG A 124 4.14 -0.79 -1.08
CA ARG A 124 5.06 0.22 -0.58
C ARG A 124 4.50 1.61 -0.72
N ILE A 125 4.76 2.45 0.27
CA ILE A 125 4.40 3.87 0.30
C ILE A 125 5.67 4.69 0.44
N ALA A 126 5.84 5.69 -0.43
CA ALA A 126 7.01 6.56 -0.48
C ALA A 126 6.65 8.07 -0.40
N ASP A 127 5.37 8.42 -0.26
CA ASP A 127 4.95 9.81 -0.09
C ASP A 127 5.14 10.30 1.35
N GLY A 128 5.99 11.31 1.51
CA GLY A 128 6.37 11.83 2.83
C GLY A 128 5.21 12.42 3.65
N ASN A 129 4.12 12.87 3.02
CA ASN A 129 2.95 13.39 3.75
C ASN A 129 2.11 12.24 4.30
N LEU A 130 1.86 11.19 3.51
CA LEU A 130 1.15 9.99 3.93
C LEU A 130 1.94 9.23 5.02
N ILE A 131 3.27 9.21 4.92
CA ILE A 131 4.15 8.67 5.97
C ILE A 131 4.02 9.47 7.27
N LYS A 132 3.95 10.80 7.20
CA LYS A 132 3.72 11.66 8.38
C LYS A 132 2.35 11.42 8.99
N GLU A 133 1.32 11.23 8.18
CA GLU A 133 -0.04 10.89 8.64
C GLU A 133 -0.05 9.57 9.39
N LEU A 134 0.58 8.53 8.84
CA LEU A 134 0.74 7.26 9.53
C LEU A 134 1.50 7.41 10.85
N HIS A 135 2.60 8.17 10.89
CA HIS A 135 3.34 8.36 12.14
C HIS A 135 2.51 9.04 13.24
N LYS A 136 1.57 9.91 12.87
CA LYS A 136 0.62 10.55 13.78
C LYS A 136 -0.53 9.64 14.21
N SER A 137 -0.80 8.55 13.49
CA SER A 137 -1.85 7.61 13.87
C SER A 137 -1.46 6.81 15.11
N LYS A 138 -2.48 6.45 15.89
CA LYS A 138 -2.33 5.62 17.07
C LYS A 138 -2.25 4.15 16.66
N ASP A 139 -1.52 3.38 17.44
CA ASP A 139 -1.52 1.93 17.31
C ASP A 139 -2.92 1.38 17.59
N GLN A 140 -3.32 0.40 16.80
CA GLN A 140 -4.59 -0.30 16.92
C GLN A 140 -4.33 -1.78 17.15
N VAL A 141 -5.20 -2.44 17.93
CA VAL A 141 -5.20 -3.90 18.06
C VAL A 141 -6.00 -4.46 16.91
N ILE A 142 -5.41 -5.41 16.19
CA ILE A 142 -5.89 -5.91 14.91
C ILE A 142 -5.91 -7.42 14.99
N GLN A 143 -7.00 -8.03 14.56
CA GLN A 143 -7.07 -9.46 14.30
C GLN A 143 -7.01 -9.68 12.79
N LEU A 144 -5.92 -10.27 12.32
CA LEU A 144 -5.74 -10.64 10.92
C LEU A 144 -6.19 -12.09 10.72
N ILE A 145 -7.03 -12.32 9.70
CA ILE A 145 -7.46 -13.65 9.27
C ILE A 145 -7.01 -13.97 7.85
#